data_AF-X1FUZ9-F1
#
_entry.id   AF-X1FUZ9-F1
#
_cell.length_a   1.000
_cell.length_b   1.000
_cell.length_c   1.000
_cell.angle_alpha   90.00
_cell.angle_beta   90.00
_cell.angle_gamma   90.00
#
_symmetry.space_group_name_H-M   'P 1'
#
loop_
_entity.id
_entity.type
_entity.pdbx_description
1 polymer ?
#
loop_
_entity_poly.entity_id
_entity_poly.type
_entity_poly.pdbx_seq_one_letter_code
_entity_poly.pdbx_strand_id
1 'polypeptide(L)' 'MGIYILNKSVIDPLPISEKVGFDQLIINAIKNKLRIKAYPHTSYWLDIGCNSDYEKANEYFIKNREQILDL' A
#
# COMPACT_ATOMS: atom_id res chain seq x y z
N MET A 1 0.40 -1.68 -5.55
CA MET A 1 1.18 -1.71 -4.30
C MET A 1 0.48 -0.87 -3.23
N GLY A 2 0.43 -1.32 -1.97
CA GLY A 2 -0.42 -0.74 -0.92
C GLY A 2 0.29 -0.48 0.41
N ILE A 3 1.54 0.02 0.36
CA ILE A 3 2.36 0.32 1.54
C ILE A 3 2.42 1.83 1.71
N TYR A 4 2.10 2.31 2.91
CA TYR A 4 2.06 3.74 3.22
C TYR A 4 2.72 4.02 4.56
N ILE A 5 3.45 5.14 4.64
CA ILE A 5 3.98 5.69 5.88
C ILE A 5 3.26 7.01 6.11
N LEU A 6 2.41 7.07 7.13
CA LEU A 6 1.56 8.21 7.41
C LEU A 6 2.02 8.94 8.67
N ASN A 7 2.07 10.27 8.61
CA ASN A 7 2.14 11.10 9.80
C ASN A 7 0.72 11.35 10.33
N LYS A 8 0.55 11.39 11.65
CA LYS A 8 -0.73 11.68 12.31
C LYS A 8 -1.36 12.99 11.81
N SER A 9 -0.54 13.98 11.45
CA SER A 9 -0.99 15.27 10.91
C SER A 9 -1.83 15.15 9.62
N VAL A 10 -1.75 14.02 8.91
CA VAL A 10 -2.55 13.74 7.71
C VAL A 10 -3.98 13.33 8.08
N ILE A 11 -4.18 12.81 9.29
CA ILE A 11 -5.44 12.27 9.80
C ILE A 11 -6.15 13.29 10.70
N ASP A 12 -5.40 14.09 11.46
CA ASP A 12 -5.96 15.06 12.42
C ASP A 12 -7.06 15.99 11.86
N PRO A 13 -7.04 16.43 10.59
CA PRO A 13 -8.09 17.26 10.01
C PRO A 13 -9.34 16.50 9.53
N LEU A 14 -9.37 15.16 9.62
CA LEU A 14 -10.47 14.38 9.07
C LEU A 14 -11.75 14.51 9.91
N PRO A 15 -12.94 14.47 9.25
CA PRO A 15 -14.21 14.44 9.95
C PRO A 15 -14.34 13.18 10.81
N ILE A 16 -14.89 13.35 12.01
CA ILE A 16 -15.18 12.24 12.92
C ILE A 16 -16.43 11.51 12.41
N SER A 17 -16.41 10.18 12.47
CA SER A 17 -17.54 9.30 12.10
C SER A 17 -17.94 9.31 10.62
N GLU A 18 -17.07 9.79 9.74
CA GLU A 18 -17.27 9.71 8.29
C GLU A 18 -16.26 8.76 7.64
N LYS A 19 -16.70 8.07 6.58
CA LYS A 19 -15.79 7.26 5.76
C LYS A 19 -15.03 8.18 4.81
N VAL A 20 -13.70 8.12 4.88
CA VAL A 20 -12.82 8.86 3.97
C VAL A 20 -11.98 7.86 3.19
N GLY A 21 -12.06 7.95 1.86
CA GLY A 21 -11.21 7.18 0.95
C GLY A 21 -9.75 7.57 1.07
N PHE A 22 -8.84 6.63 0.83
CA PHE A 22 -7.40 6.90 0.90
C PHE A 22 -6.95 7.91 -0.17
N ASP A 23 -7.54 7.86 -1.35
CA ASP A 23 -7.39 8.86 -2.40
C ASP A 23 -7.75 10.26 -1.90
N GLN A 24 -8.90 10.39 -1.22
CA GLN A 24 -9.36 11.65 -0.66
C GLN A 24 -8.43 12.15 0.47
N LEU A 25 -7.92 11.24 1.29
CA LEU A 25 -6.91 11.54 2.32
C LEU A 25 -5.67 12.21 1.69
N ILE A 26 -5.14 11.62 0.62
CA ILE A 26 -3.97 12.15 -0.07
C ILE A 26 -4.29 13.48 -0.78
N ILE A 27 -5.43 13.59 -1.45
CA ILE A 27 -5.88 14.85 -2.09
C ILE A 27 -5.96 15.97 -1.05
N ASN A 28 -6.53 15.70 0.13
CA ASN A 28 -6.64 16.66 1.21
C ASN A 28 -5.26 17.06 1.74
N ALA A 29 -4.33 16.11 1.90
CA ALA A 29 -2.97 16.40 2.33
C ALA A 29 -2.23 17.32 1.33
N ILE A 30 -2.40 17.09 0.02
CA ILE A 30 -1.84 17.96 -1.04
C ILE A 30 -2.44 19.36 -0.97
N LYS A 31 -3.77 19.48 -0.85
CA LYS A 31 -4.47 20.77 -0.73
C LYS A 31 -3.99 21.57 0.48
N ASN A 32 -3.75 20.89 1.60
CA ASN A 32 -3.21 21.49 2.83
C ASN A 32 -1.68 21.69 2.80
N LYS A 33 -1.03 21.47 1.64
CA LYS A 33 0.42 21.65 1.45
C LYS A 33 1.27 20.83 2.43
N LEU A 34 0.77 19.68 2.87
CA LEU A 34 1.54 18.75 3.67
C LEU A 34 2.68 18.17 2.82
N ARG A 35 3.80 17.87 3.46
CA ARG A 35 4.94 17.25 2.78
C ARG A 35 4.61 15.80 2.44
N ILE A 36 4.56 15.48 1.15
CA ILE A 36 4.31 14.13 0.63
C ILE A 36 5.51 13.69 -0.20
N LYS A 37 5.87 12.41 -0.08
CA LYS A 37 6.90 11.77 -0.90
C LYS A 37 6.37 10.43 -1.41
N ALA A 38 6.64 10.15 -2.69
CA ALA A 38 6.46 8.83 -3.27
C ALA A 38 7.81 8.12 -3.31
N TYR A 39 7.81 6.83 -2.99
CA TYR A 39 8.99 5.97 -3.10
C TYR A 39 8.67 4.84 -4.09
N PRO A 40 9.22 4.88 -5.31
CA PRO A 40 9.04 3.82 -6.29
C PRO A 40 9.59 2.50 -5.75
N HIS A 41 8.80 1.44 -5.85
CA HIS A 41 9.28 0.09 -5.61
C HIS A 41 9.61 -0.55 -6.95
N THR A 42 10.79 -1.16 -7.03
CA THR A 42 11.34 -1.72 -8.27
C THR A 42 11.44 -3.24 -8.24
N SER A 43 10.99 -3.89 -7.15
CA SER A 43 11.06 -5.33 -7.00
C SER A 43 9.71 -5.99 -7.33
N TYR A 44 9.67 -7.31 -7.16
CA TYR A 44 8.52 -8.12 -7.45
C TYR A 44 7.31 -7.77 -6.56
N TRP A 45 6.16 -7.57 -7.19
CA TRP A 45 4.88 -7.30 -6.53
C TRP A 45 3.75 -7.98 -7.29
N LEU A 46 2.78 -8.54 -6.56
CA LEU A 46 1.57 -9.16 -7.10
C LEU A 46 0.33 -8.59 -6.41
N ASP A 47 -0.75 -8.45 -7.16
CA ASP A 47 -2.06 -8.08 -6.62
C ASP A 47 -2.89 -9.32 -6.28
N ILE A 48 -2.72 -9.87 -5.09
CA ILE A 48 -3.47 -11.06 -4.66
C ILE A 48 -4.97 -10.82 -4.43
N GLY A 49 -5.46 -9.58 -4.60
CA GLY A 49 -6.90 -9.31 -4.71
C GLY A 49 -7.49 -9.77 -6.06
N CYS A 50 -6.66 -9.96 -7.08
CA CYS A 50 -7.03 -10.56 -8.35
C CYS A 50 -6.78 -12.07 -8.32
N ASN A 51 -7.77 -12.88 -8.74
CA ASN A 51 -7.65 -14.35 -8.72
C ASN A 51 -6.40 -14.85 -9.47
N SER A 52 -6.13 -14.30 -10.66
CA SER A 52 -4.99 -14.74 -11.46
C SER A 52 -3.63 -14.46 -10.82
N ASP A 53 -3.50 -13.37 -10.04
CA ASP A 53 -2.26 -13.03 -9.36
C ASP A 53 -2.15 -13.75 -8.01
N TYR A 54 -3.28 -14.08 -7.38
CA TYR A 54 -3.31 -14.99 -6.23
C TYR A 54 -2.79 -16.39 -6.60
N GLU A 55 -3.27 -16.98 -7.71
CA GLU A 55 -2.77 -18.28 -8.18
C GLU A 55 -1.27 -18.24 -8.46
N LYS A 56 -0.79 -17.20 -9.18
CA LYS A 56 0.64 -16.98 -9.42
C LYS A 56 1.45 -16.85 -8.13
N ALA A 57 0.93 -16.14 -7.12
CA ALA A 57 1.62 -15.96 -5.85
C ALA A 57 1.86 -17.31 -5.14
N ASN A 58 0.87 -18.20 -5.16
CA ASN A 58 0.98 -19.53 -4.57
C ASN A 58 2.04 -20.37 -5.29
N GLU A 59 2.01 -20.41 -6.62
CA GLU A 59 3.01 -21.13 -7.40
C GLU A 59 4.43 -20.58 -7.18
N TYR A 60 4.56 -19.25 -7.17
CA TYR A 60 5.84 -18.58 -6.94
C TYR A 60 6.39 -18.91 -5.56
N PHE A 61 5.54 -18.90 -4.52
CA PHE A 61 5.96 -19.24 -3.17
C PHE A 61 6.45 -20.69 -3.05
N ILE A 62 5.71 -21.65 -3.60
CA ILE A 62 6.10 -23.07 -3.57
C ILE A 62 7.47 -23.27 -4.24
N LYS A 63 7.69 -22.62 -5.39
CA LYS A 63 8.95 -22.74 -6.16
C LYS A 63 10.14 -22.08 -5.46
N ASN A 64 9.91 -21.03 -4.67
CA ASN A 64 10.97 -20.20 -4.07
C ASN A 64 10.95 -20.19 -2.53
N ARG A 65 10.39 -21.24 -1.92
CA ARG A 65 10.07 -21.27 -0.48
C ARG A 65 11.28 -21.00 0.41
N GLU A 66 12.42 -21.62 0.13
CA GLU A 66 13.64 -21.48 0.94
C GLU A 66 14.15 -20.03 0.91
N GLN A 67 14.22 -19.43 -0.28
CA GLN A 67 14.63 -18.04 -0.47
C GLN A 67 13.68 -17.05 0.22
N ILE A 68 12.37 -17.27 0.14
CA ILE A 68 11.39 -16.33 0.72
C ILE A 68 11.38 -16.39 2.25
N LEU A 69 11.65 -17.57 2.83
CA LEU A 69 11.62 -17.79 4.27
C LEU A 69 13.00 -17.64 4.93
N ASP A 70 14.04 -17.32 4.16
CA ASP A 70 15.44 -17.28 4.61
C ASP A 70 15.85 -18.57 5.37
N LEU A 71 15.47 -19.75 4.83
CA LEU A 71 15.74 -21.08 5.42
C LEU A 71 17.03 -21.72 4.91
#